data_AF-A0A1H5EKD2-F1
#
_entry.id   AF-A0A1H5EKD2-F1
#
_cell.length_a   1.000
_cell.length_b   1.000
_cell.length_c   1.000
_cell.angle_alpha   90.00
_cell.angle_beta   90.00
_cell.angle_gamma   90.00
#
_symmetry.space_group_name_H-M   'P 1'
#
loop_
_entity.id
_entity.type
_entity.pdbx_description
1 polymer ?
#
loop_
_entity_poly.entity_id
_entity_poly.type
_entity_poly.pdbx_seq_one_letter_code
_entity_poly.pdbx_strand_id
1 'polypeptide(L)'
;MHGVARYTMGERGVGLVRAVLVWAVRLCGLVGWVAVAVACTWLLGVGSVPRPWNGLLAWGAVAAGCAVVRVGALWGLRRVERAGGGLSLNKSDGGGSWASYDRLEPEVLSRRRPPLGYVLGRYFESRAWIRLRTCAVWLLVGFASGALFVGLLGAGSGDDRVDALRDAGARVSTATVVERPGGVREDLSEDVVRGYSARLVVAVPGGPERLVVKGAYTYDRPRAGAEVAVLWAPSAPELGGYVHERKDLRALAGGRWSAFSGGGDGRDALVAFVLVMVIGCVLAAVFTFTAGPGALQRVAWSPGVQTVRGALIVAVFLGWRPLLLGDGASLPEEVFAGGGFILVLLVYVFTSVGTIGDDD
;
A
#
# COMPACT_ATOMS: atom_id res chain seq x y z
N MET A 1 -50.60 -37.55 9.75
CA MET A 1 -50.19 -36.16 9.41
C MET A 1 -49.12 -35.63 10.39
N HIS A 2 -47.93 -36.24 10.47
CA HIS A 2 -46.84 -35.82 11.39
C HIS A 2 -45.45 -35.78 10.71
N GLY A 3 -45.40 -35.33 9.45
CA GLY A 3 -44.18 -35.37 8.63
C GLY A 3 -43.59 -34.03 8.19
N VAL A 4 -44.24 -32.88 8.45
CA VAL A 4 -43.89 -31.61 7.77
C VAL A 4 -43.09 -30.63 8.65
N ALA A 5 -42.99 -30.86 9.97
CA ALA A 5 -42.37 -29.90 10.88
C ALA A 5 -40.83 -30.00 11.01
N ARG A 6 -40.19 -31.07 10.50
CA ARG A 6 -38.74 -31.29 10.67
C ARG A 6 -37.84 -30.69 9.59
N TYR A 7 -38.41 -30.22 8.47
CA TYR A 7 -37.64 -29.62 7.37
C TYR A 7 -37.34 -28.12 7.57
N THR A 8 -38.14 -27.40 8.37
CA THR A 8 -38.07 -25.93 8.43
C THR A 8 -36.99 -25.37 9.38
N MET A 9 -36.50 -26.16 10.35
CA MET A 9 -35.42 -25.71 11.24
C MET A 9 -34.02 -25.79 10.59
N GLY A 10 -33.76 -26.80 9.75
CA GLY A 10 -32.50 -26.94 9.03
C GLY A 10 -32.27 -25.80 8.03
N GLU A 11 -33.31 -25.42 7.29
CA GLU A 11 -33.23 -24.36 6.27
C GLU A 11 -32.96 -22.97 6.86
N ARG A 12 -33.51 -22.66 8.05
CA ARG A 12 -33.24 -21.38 8.74
C ARG A 12 -31.81 -21.27 9.22
N GLY A 13 -31.23 -22.35 9.74
CA GLY A 13 -29.82 -22.39 10.16
C GLY A 13 -28.86 -22.20 9.00
N VAL A 14 -29.10 -22.88 7.88
CA VAL A 14 -28.29 -22.77 6.65
C VAL A 14 -28.37 -21.36 6.06
N GLY A 15 -29.55 -20.74 6.07
CA GLY A 15 -29.76 -19.36 5.60
C GLY A 15 -28.98 -18.32 6.40
N LEU A 16 -28.97 -18.44 7.73
CA LEU A 16 -28.23 -17.53 8.61
C LEU A 16 -26.72 -17.67 8.44
N VAL A 17 -26.20 -18.90 8.40
CA VAL A 17 -24.77 -19.16 8.16
C VAL A 17 -24.31 -18.59 6.83
N ARG A 18 -25.10 -18.79 5.75
CA ARG A 18 -24.80 -18.22 4.44
C ARG A 18 -24.75 -16.70 4.47
N ALA A 19 -25.71 -16.05 5.13
CA ALA A 19 -25.76 -14.59 5.23
C ALA A 19 -24.54 -14.04 5.98
N VAL A 20 -24.15 -14.66 7.11
CA VAL A 20 -22.96 -14.27 7.88
C VAL A 20 -21.69 -14.37 7.02
N LEU A 21 -21.52 -15.47 6.28
CA LEU A 21 -20.33 -15.66 5.44
C LEU A 21 -20.28 -14.66 4.27
N VAL A 22 -21.42 -14.35 3.64
CA VAL A 22 -21.50 -13.32 2.59
C VAL A 22 -21.10 -11.95 3.13
N TRP A 23 -21.57 -11.59 4.32
CA TRP A 23 -21.18 -10.33 4.97
C TRP A 23 -19.72 -10.32 5.39
N ALA A 24 -19.18 -11.42 5.90
CA ALA A 24 -17.75 -11.55 6.20
C ALA A 24 -16.89 -11.30 4.96
N VAL A 25 -17.22 -11.90 3.81
CA VAL A 25 -16.50 -11.66 2.53
C VAL A 25 -16.52 -10.17 2.15
N ARG A 26 -17.68 -9.51 2.30
CA ARG A 26 -17.85 -8.10 1.95
C ARG A 26 -17.09 -7.17 2.89
N LEU A 27 -17.22 -7.38 4.20
CA LEU A 27 -16.55 -6.57 5.23
C LEU A 27 -15.04 -6.76 5.17
N CYS A 28 -14.54 -7.98 5.05
CA CYS A 28 -13.10 -8.23 4.87
C CYS A 28 -12.57 -7.60 3.57
N GLY A 29 -13.39 -7.58 2.51
CA GLY A 29 -13.12 -6.76 1.33
C GLY A 29 -12.91 -5.30 1.71
N LEU A 30 -13.94 -4.65 2.25
CA LEU A 30 -13.89 -3.22 2.59
C LEU A 30 -12.73 -2.87 3.53
N VAL A 31 -12.56 -3.61 4.62
CA VAL A 31 -11.49 -3.37 5.61
C VAL A 31 -10.11 -3.58 5.00
N GLY A 32 -9.92 -4.63 4.20
CA GLY A 32 -8.67 -4.83 3.46
C GLY A 32 -8.36 -3.68 2.50
N TRP A 33 -9.39 -3.14 1.83
CA TRP A 33 -9.28 -1.97 0.95
C TRP A 33 -8.80 -0.72 1.71
N VAL A 34 -9.44 -0.42 2.84
CA VAL A 34 -9.06 0.72 3.68
C VAL A 34 -7.64 0.55 4.22
N ALA A 35 -7.30 -0.65 4.69
CA ALA A 35 -5.97 -0.95 5.23
C ALA A 35 -4.86 -0.72 4.18
N VAL A 36 -5.08 -1.18 2.94
CA VAL A 36 -4.12 -0.95 1.84
C VAL A 36 -4.02 0.55 1.52
N ALA A 37 -5.13 1.28 1.42
CA ALA A 37 -5.10 2.72 1.15
C ALA A 37 -4.33 3.52 2.22
N VAL A 38 -4.54 3.19 3.50
CA VAL A 38 -3.81 3.80 4.60
C VAL A 38 -2.32 3.44 4.53
N ALA A 39 -1.98 2.17 4.31
CA ALA A 39 -0.60 1.73 4.16
C ALA A 39 0.11 2.45 2.99
N CYS A 40 -0.53 2.57 1.84
CA CYS A 40 0.03 3.28 0.68
C CYS A 40 0.18 4.78 0.93
N THR A 41 -0.76 5.39 1.67
CA THR A 41 -0.62 6.80 2.08
C THR A 41 0.60 6.95 2.99
N TRP A 42 0.82 6.02 3.92
CA TRP A 42 2.02 6.02 4.76
C TRP A 42 3.30 5.95 3.93
N LEU A 43 3.36 5.04 2.94
CA LEU A 43 4.53 4.87 2.05
C LEU A 43 5.01 6.16 1.39
N LEU A 44 4.11 7.09 1.07
CA LEU A 44 4.49 8.35 0.43
C LEU A 44 5.46 9.18 1.29
N GLY A 45 5.34 9.19 2.61
CA GLY A 45 6.22 9.97 3.49
C GLY A 45 7.10 9.16 4.43
N VAL A 46 7.22 7.85 4.20
CA VAL A 46 7.97 6.93 5.06
C VAL A 46 9.48 7.15 5.03
N GLY A 47 10.03 7.76 3.98
CA GLY A 47 11.46 8.13 3.91
C GLY A 47 11.92 9.10 5.00
N SER A 48 11.00 9.73 5.74
CA SER A 48 11.30 10.67 6.84
C SER A 48 11.03 10.12 8.25
N VAL A 49 10.52 8.89 8.36
CA VAL A 49 10.13 8.29 9.65
C VAL A 49 11.15 7.22 10.05
N PRO A 50 11.73 7.30 11.25
CA PRO A 50 12.67 6.29 11.72
C PRO A 50 12.01 4.91 11.77
N ARG A 51 12.78 3.86 11.45
CA ARG A 51 12.34 2.47 11.59
C ARG A 51 12.28 2.11 13.09
N PRO A 52 11.39 1.19 13.52
CA PRO A 52 10.46 0.37 12.73
C PRO A 52 9.20 1.13 12.28
N TRP A 53 8.71 0.81 11.09
CA TRP A 53 7.50 1.41 10.53
C TRP A 53 6.23 0.68 11.03
N ASN A 54 5.96 0.84 12.33
CA ASN A 54 4.86 0.16 13.04
C ASN A 54 3.48 0.38 12.40
N GLY A 55 3.23 1.55 11.83
CA GLY A 55 1.99 1.84 11.11
C GLY A 55 1.80 0.95 9.89
N LEU A 56 2.83 0.84 9.04
CA LEU A 56 2.82 -0.04 7.86
C LEU A 56 2.67 -1.50 8.24
N LEU A 57 3.37 -1.94 9.29
CA LEU A 57 3.26 -3.31 9.81
C LEU A 57 1.84 -3.64 10.25
N ALA A 58 1.21 -2.75 11.03
CA ALA A 58 -0.15 -2.95 11.55
C ALA A 58 -1.17 -3.03 10.39
N TRP A 59 -1.14 -2.07 9.47
CA TRP A 59 -2.09 -2.03 8.35
C TRP A 59 -1.84 -3.17 7.34
N GLY A 60 -0.58 -3.54 7.10
CA GLY A 60 -0.23 -4.71 6.30
C GLY A 60 -0.76 -6.01 6.91
N ALA A 61 -0.62 -6.18 8.22
CA ALA A 61 -1.16 -7.35 8.94
C ALA A 61 -2.70 -7.40 8.87
N VAL A 62 -3.38 -6.25 9.01
CA VAL A 62 -4.84 -6.16 8.85
C VAL A 62 -5.27 -6.56 7.44
N ALA A 63 -4.57 -6.08 6.40
CA ALA A 63 -4.86 -6.43 5.02
C ALA A 63 -4.66 -7.93 4.75
N ALA A 64 -3.55 -8.50 5.22
CA ALA A 64 -3.27 -9.93 5.11
C ALA A 64 -4.30 -10.79 5.86
N GLY A 65 -4.65 -10.42 7.10
CA GLY A 65 -5.67 -11.08 7.90
C GLY A 65 -7.05 -11.05 7.22
N CYS A 66 -7.45 -9.89 6.68
CA CYS A 66 -8.69 -9.76 5.91
C CYS A 66 -8.71 -10.67 4.68
N ALA A 67 -7.58 -10.81 3.98
CA ALA A 67 -7.48 -11.70 2.82
C ALA A 67 -7.68 -13.17 3.23
N VAL A 68 -7.06 -13.61 4.31
CA VAL A 68 -7.21 -14.99 4.85
C VAL A 68 -8.65 -15.26 5.29
N VAL A 69 -9.26 -14.35 6.05
CA VAL A 69 -10.66 -14.49 6.49
C VAL A 69 -11.61 -14.56 5.29
N ARG A 70 -11.39 -13.71 4.27
CA ARG A 70 -12.17 -13.73 3.03
C ARG A 70 -12.08 -15.07 2.31
N VAL A 71 -10.87 -15.64 2.18
CA VAL A 71 -10.67 -16.97 1.59
C VAL A 71 -11.41 -18.04 2.38
N GLY A 72 -11.26 -18.04 3.70
CA GLY A 72 -11.96 -18.98 4.58
C GLY A 72 -13.48 -18.88 4.44
N ALA A 73 -14.02 -17.66 4.41
CA ALA A 73 -15.45 -17.42 4.25
C ALA A 73 -15.98 -17.91 2.89
N LEU A 74 -15.24 -17.71 1.79
CA LEU A 74 -15.62 -18.21 0.47
C LEU A 74 -15.59 -19.73 0.36
N TRP A 75 -14.60 -20.39 0.96
CA TRP A 75 -14.60 -21.86 1.05
C TRP A 75 -15.71 -22.38 1.96
N GLY A 76 -16.02 -21.66 3.04
CA GLY A 76 -17.18 -21.92 3.90
C GLY A 76 -18.49 -21.87 3.10
N LEU A 77 -18.70 -20.82 2.31
CA LEU A 77 -19.86 -20.71 1.42
C LEU A 77 -19.95 -21.90 0.47
N ARG A 78 -18.84 -22.27 -0.18
CA ARG A 78 -18.79 -23.42 -1.09
C ARG A 78 -19.09 -24.75 -0.39
N ARG A 79 -18.76 -24.90 0.90
CA ARG A 79 -19.10 -26.11 1.68
C ARG A 79 -20.58 -26.14 2.06
N VAL A 80 -21.13 -25.01 2.53
CA VAL A 80 -22.54 -24.86 2.86
C VAL A 80 -23.42 -25.16 1.64
N GLU A 81 -23.01 -24.70 0.46
CA GLU A 81 -23.72 -24.95 -0.80
C GLU A 81 -23.71 -26.42 -1.21
N ARG A 82 -22.60 -27.14 -1.02
CA ARG A 82 -22.53 -28.59 -1.27
C ARG A 82 -23.36 -29.40 -0.29
N ALA A 83 -23.39 -28.99 0.97
CA ALA A 83 -24.15 -29.67 2.03
C ALA A 83 -25.66 -29.43 1.92
N GLY A 84 -26.09 -28.30 1.36
CA GLY A 84 -27.49 -27.94 1.18
C GLY A 84 -28.21 -28.58 -0.01
N GLY A 85 -27.57 -29.50 -0.74
CA GLY A 85 -28.18 -30.21 -1.87
C GLY A 85 -28.39 -29.34 -3.11
N GLY A 86 -27.39 -29.23 -3.97
CA GLY A 86 -27.59 -28.91 -5.40
C GLY A 86 -28.14 -27.52 -5.75
N LEU A 87 -28.12 -26.53 -4.85
CA LEU A 87 -28.40 -25.14 -5.22
C LEU A 87 -27.18 -24.53 -5.94
N SER A 88 -27.14 -24.79 -7.24
CA SER A 88 -26.17 -24.29 -8.21
C SER A 88 -25.92 -22.78 -8.07
N LEU A 89 -24.63 -22.42 -8.04
CA LEU A 89 -24.14 -21.04 -8.18
C LEU A 89 -24.08 -20.56 -9.64
N ASN A 90 -24.67 -21.28 -10.62
CA ASN A 90 -25.00 -20.67 -11.90
C ASN A 90 -26.15 -19.69 -11.68
N LYS A 91 -25.76 -18.48 -11.28
CA LYS A 91 -26.64 -17.32 -11.16
C LYS A 91 -27.22 -16.88 -12.51
N SER A 92 -26.79 -17.49 -13.61
CA SER A 92 -27.34 -17.31 -14.96
C SER A 92 -28.59 -18.14 -15.24
N ASP A 93 -28.78 -19.32 -14.63
CA ASP A 93 -29.87 -20.23 -15.04
C ASP A 93 -30.78 -20.71 -13.88
N GLY A 94 -30.44 -20.40 -12.62
CA GLY A 94 -31.12 -20.93 -11.43
C GLY A 94 -31.95 -19.92 -10.66
N GLY A 95 -33.20 -19.71 -11.07
CA GLY A 95 -34.21 -18.90 -10.40
C GLY A 95 -34.68 -19.45 -9.04
N GLY A 96 -33.83 -19.42 -8.02
CA GLY A 96 -34.14 -19.88 -6.66
C GLY A 96 -34.28 -18.74 -5.65
N SER A 97 -35.47 -18.57 -5.08
CA SER A 97 -35.88 -17.61 -4.03
C SER A 97 -36.00 -16.12 -4.44
N TRP A 98 -35.03 -15.52 -5.11
CA TRP A 98 -35.09 -14.08 -5.47
C TRP A 98 -35.69 -13.80 -6.85
N ALA A 99 -35.67 -14.78 -7.76
CA ALA A 99 -36.34 -14.70 -9.06
C ALA A 99 -37.88 -14.65 -8.94
N SER A 100 -38.43 -15.07 -7.80
CA SER A 100 -39.85 -14.84 -7.48
C SER A 100 -40.17 -13.34 -7.36
N TYR A 101 -39.23 -12.51 -6.91
CA TYR A 101 -39.43 -11.05 -6.85
C TYR A 101 -39.28 -10.35 -8.21
N ASP A 102 -38.50 -10.89 -9.15
CA ASP A 102 -38.41 -10.36 -10.52
C ASP A 102 -39.62 -10.72 -11.40
N ARG A 103 -40.34 -11.81 -11.07
CA ARG A 103 -41.60 -12.20 -11.74
C ARG A 103 -42.85 -11.61 -11.09
N LEU A 104 -42.73 -10.98 -9.92
CA LEU A 104 -43.87 -10.34 -9.25
C LEU A 104 -44.20 -9.03 -9.99
N GLU A 105 -45.45 -8.90 -10.44
CA GLU A 105 -45.90 -7.66 -11.08
C GLU A 105 -45.62 -6.43 -10.20
N PRO A 106 -45.37 -5.25 -10.81
CA PRO A 106 -45.08 -4.01 -10.09
C PRO A 106 -46.09 -3.68 -8.98
N GLU A 107 -47.35 -4.07 -9.17
CA GLU A 107 -48.43 -3.88 -8.18
C GLU A 107 -48.23 -4.72 -6.91
N VAL A 108 -47.71 -5.95 -7.01
CA VAL A 108 -47.49 -6.81 -5.84
C VAL A 108 -46.23 -6.39 -5.07
N LEU A 109 -45.21 -5.90 -5.78
CA LEU A 109 -44.03 -5.25 -5.20
C LEU A 109 -44.37 -3.95 -4.46
N SER A 110 -45.41 -3.23 -4.88
CA SER A 110 -45.88 -2.02 -4.18
C SER A 110 -46.52 -2.33 -2.82
N ARG A 111 -47.13 -3.52 -2.65
CA ARG A 111 -47.79 -3.96 -1.41
C ARG A 111 -46.86 -4.62 -0.39
N ARG A 112 -45.75 -5.22 -0.83
CA ARG A 112 -44.75 -5.84 0.07
C ARG A 112 -43.45 -5.06 0.01
N ARG A 113 -43.08 -4.39 1.11
CA ARG A 113 -41.73 -3.83 1.26
C ARG A 113 -40.70 -4.94 1.01
N PRO A 114 -39.87 -4.85 -0.03
CA PRO A 114 -38.85 -5.85 -0.26
C PRO A 114 -37.90 -5.86 0.93
N PRO A 115 -37.42 -7.03 1.36
CA PRO A 115 -36.43 -7.11 2.43
C PRO A 115 -35.18 -6.32 2.02
N LEU A 116 -34.60 -5.58 2.97
CA LEU A 116 -33.43 -4.70 2.75
C LEU A 116 -32.27 -5.41 2.01
N GLY A 117 -32.09 -6.71 2.25
CA GLY A 117 -31.09 -7.54 1.58
C GLY A 117 -31.30 -7.70 0.07
N TYR A 118 -32.55 -7.68 -0.42
CA TYR A 118 -32.87 -7.74 -1.85
C TYR A 118 -32.53 -6.41 -2.55
N VAL A 119 -32.94 -5.29 -1.97
CA VAL A 119 -32.67 -3.94 -2.51
C VAL A 119 -31.16 -3.68 -2.58
N LEU A 120 -30.44 -3.97 -1.49
CA LEU A 120 -28.99 -3.86 -1.45
C LEU A 120 -28.31 -4.84 -2.41
N GLY A 121 -28.77 -6.08 -2.49
CA GLY A 121 -28.25 -7.09 -3.41
C GLY A 121 -28.31 -6.65 -4.88
N ARG A 122 -29.46 -6.12 -5.30
CA ARG A 122 -29.66 -5.62 -6.68
C ARG A 122 -28.78 -4.42 -7.00
N TYR A 123 -28.59 -3.51 -6.05
CA TYR A 123 -27.72 -2.35 -6.22
C TYR A 123 -26.25 -2.75 -6.38
N PHE A 124 -25.76 -3.66 -5.53
CA PHE A 124 -24.38 -4.18 -5.55
C PHE A 124 -24.08 -5.10 -6.74
N GLU A 125 -25.09 -5.51 -7.49
CA GLU A 125 -24.97 -6.36 -8.69
C GLU A 125 -25.24 -5.58 -9.99
N SER A 126 -25.55 -4.29 -9.88
CA SER A 126 -25.71 -3.43 -11.04
C SER A 126 -24.39 -3.29 -11.82
N ARG A 127 -24.48 -3.21 -13.15
CA ARG A 127 -23.30 -3.02 -14.02
C ARG A 127 -22.50 -1.77 -13.63
N ALA A 128 -23.20 -0.67 -13.30
CA ALA A 128 -22.60 0.58 -12.85
C ALA A 128 -21.79 0.39 -11.55
N TRP A 129 -22.32 -0.34 -10.57
CA TRP A 129 -21.62 -0.62 -9.33
C TRP A 129 -20.39 -1.52 -9.53
N ILE A 130 -20.52 -2.57 -10.35
CA ILE A 130 -19.40 -3.48 -10.64
C ILE A 130 -18.26 -2.70 -11.32
N ARG A 131 -18.59 -1.85 -12.30
CA ARG A 131 -17.63 -0.97 -12.98
C ARG A 131 -16.98 0.03 -12.03
N LEU A 132 -17.77 0.70 -11.19
CA LEU A 132 -17.27 1.63 -10.19
C LEU A 132 -16.29 0.94 -9.23
N ARG A 133 -16.63 -0.27 -8.74
CA ARG A 133 -15.74 -1.07 -7.89
C ARG A 133 -14.45 -1.41 -8.60
N THR A 134 -14.51 -1.88 -9.85
CA THR A 134 -13.31 -2.22 -10.63
C THR A 134 -12.43 -0.99 -10.88
N CYS A 135 -13.02 0.15 -11.21
CA CYS A 135 -12.29 1.40 -11.38
C CYS A 135 -11.59 1.83 -10.08
N ALA A 136 -12.33 1.87 -8.96
CA ALA A 136 -11.77 2.16 -7.65
C ALA A 136 -10.62 1.20 -7.30
N VAL A 137 -10.75 -0.07 -7.73
CA VAL A 137 -9.72 -1.06 -7.47
C VAL A 137 -8.42 -0.76 -8.20
N TRP A 138 -8.50 -0.49 -9.49
CA TRP A 138 -7.33 -0.17 -10.29
C TRP A 138 -6.70 1.18 -9.95
N LEU A 139 -7.51 2.17 -9.53
CA LEU A 139 -7.00 3.42 -9.00
C LEU A 139 -6.14 3.20 -7.75
N LEU A 140 -6.58 2.35 -6.82
CA LEU A 140 -5.76 2.03 -5.65
C LEU A 140 -4.53 1.20 -6.01
N VAL A 141 -4.62 0.28 -6.97
CA VAL A 141 -3.44 -0.46 -7.44
C VAL A 141 -2.43 0.50 -8.07
N GLY A 142 -2.87 1.46 -8.88
CA GLY A 142 -2.03 2.53 -9.42
C GLY A 142 -1.40 3.36 -8.31
N PHE A 143 -2.20 3.81 -7.34
CA PHE A 143 -1.72 4.58 -6.19
C PHE A 143 -0.71 3.80 -5.35
N ALA A 144 -0.99 2.52 -5.07
CA ALA A 144 -0.10 1.64 -4.34
C ALA A 144 1.23 1.42 -5.06
N SER A 145 1.17 1.18 -6.38
CA SER A 145 2.35 1.07 -7.24
C SER A 145 3.19 2.34 -7.19
N GLY A 146 2.55 3.51 -7.32
CA GLY A 146 3.24 4.81 -7.30
C GLY A 146 3.87 5.09 -5.94
N ALA A 147 3.12 4.88 -4.85
CA ALA A 147 3.62 5.07 -3.49
C ALA A 147 4.78 4.14 -3.13
N LEU A 148 4.74 2.89 -3.61
CA LEU A 148 5.84 1.94 -3.46
C LEU A 148 7.08 2.38 -4.23
N PHE A 149 6.92 2.89 -5.45
CA PHE A 149 8.04 3.40 -6.24
C PHE A 149 8.68 4.64 -5.61
N VAL A 150 7.86 5.55 -5.07
CA VAL A 150 8.34 6.70 -4.26
C VAL A 150 9.12 6.21 -3.04
N GLY A 151 8.58 5.22 -2.32
CA GLY A 151 9.24 4.61 -1.17
C GLY A 151 10.58 3.98 -1.53
N LEU A 152 10.66 3.23 -2.64
CA LEU A 152 11.90 2.58 -3.11
C LEU A 152 12.95 3.60 -3.56
N LEU A 153 12.56 4.61 -4.33
CA LEU A 153 13.46 5.68 -4.75
C LEU A 153 13.92 6.55 -3.58
N GLY A 154 13.04 6.78 -2.60
CA GLY A 154 13.37 7.53 -1.39
C GLY A 154 14.23 6.75 -0.39
N ALA A 155 14.04 5.43 -0.27
CA ALA A 155 14.74 4.57 0.69
C ALA A 155 16.24 4.45 0.41
N GLY A 156 16.68 4.57 -0.85
CA GLY A 156 18.10 4.59 -1.22
C GLY A 156 18.87 5.85 -0.75
N SER A 157 18.17 6.84 -0.19
CA SER A 157 18.75 8.12 0.24
C SER A 157 18.76 8.34 1.76
N GLY A 158 18.25 7.37 2.52
CA GLY A 158 18.25 7.36 3.99
C GLY A 158 19.65 7.04 4.49
N ASP A 159 20.37 8.06 4.94
CA ASP A 159 21.68 7.88 5.57
C ASP A 159 21.43 7.38 6.99
N ASP A 160 21.79 6.14 7.32
CA ASP A 160 21.65 5.52 8.65
C ASP A 160 22.15 6.45 9.77
N ARG A 161 23.12 7.32 9.44
CA ARG A 161 23.66 8.34 10.32
C ARG A 161 22.64 9.42 10.69
N VAL A 162 21.78 9.83 9.77
CA VAL A 162 20.72 10.82 10.01
C VAL A 162 19.67 10.25 10.94
N ASP A 163 19.32 8.97 10.78
CA ASP A 163 18.37 8.30 11.67
C ASP A 163 18.94 8.14 13.08
N ALA A 164 20.20 7.70 13.22
CA ALA A 164 20.88 7.63 14.52
C ALA A 164 20.97 9.01 15.22
N LEU A 165 21.26 10.07 14.45
CA LEU A 165 21.26 11.44 14.97
C LEU A 165 19.85 11.86 15.42
N ARG A 166 18.81 11.57 14.64
CA ARG A 166 17.43 11.88 14.98
C ARG A 166 16.99 11.18 16.26
N ASP A 167 17.27 9.89 16.40
CA ASP A 167 16.92 9.10 17.59
C ASP A 167 17.63 9.61 18.85
N ALA A 168 18.83 10.17 18.69
CA ALA A 168 19.56 10.88 19.75
C ALA A 168 19.09 12.33 19.97
N GLY A 169 17.96 12.75 19.39
CA GLY A 169 17.38 14.08 19.60
C GLY A 169 18.10 15.18 18.82
N ALA A 170 18.44 14.92 17.55
CA ALA A 170 19.15 15.87 16.72
C ALA A 170 18.48 17.24 16.61
N ARG A 171 19.34 18.26 16.52
CA ARG A 171 18.98 19.65 16.27
C ARG A 171 19.83 20.21 15.14
N VAL A 172 19.28 21.21 14.46
CA VAL A 172 20.03 21.97 13.45
C VAL A 172 20.61 23.20 14.10
N SER A 173 21.92 23.35 14.01
CA SER A 173 22.65 24.53 14.46
C SER A 173 23.51 25.08 13.33
N THR A 174 23.74 26.39 13.32
CA THR A 174 24.80 26.98 12.49
C THR A 174 26.14 26.69 13.15
N ALA A 175 27.07 26.09 12.42
CA ALA A 175 28.40 25.72 12.92
C ALA A 175 29.49 26.31 12.04
N THR A 176 30.65 26.58 12.62
CA THR A 176 31.78 27.19 11.92
C THR A 176 32.83 26.13 11.63
N VAL A 177 33.32 26.05 10.40
CA VAL A 177 34.39 25.13 10.01
C VAL A 177 35.70 25.59 10.67
N VAL A 178 36.23 24.81 11.61
CA VAL A 178 37.42 25.19 12.41
C VAL A 178 38.75 24.77 11.78
N GLU A 179 38.73 23.73 10.95
CA GLU A 179 39.94 23.18 10.32
C GLU A 179 39.88 23.24 8.80
N ARG A 180 41.04 23.16 8.15
CA ARG A 180 41.10 23.08 6.69
C ARG A 180 40.38 21.79 6.22
N PRO A 181 39.37 21.89 5.32
CA PRO A 181 38.62 20.73 4.85
C PRO A 181 39.51 19.65 4.24
N GLY A 182 39.30 18.40 4.66
CA GLY A 182 40.05 17.25 4.18
C GLY A 182 39.31 16.50 3.07
N GLY A 183 40.05 16.00 2.07
CA GLY A 183 39.51 15.10 1.05
C GLY A 183 38.38 15.71 0.21
N VAL A 184 38.50 16.99 -0.14
CA VAL A 184 37.51 17.71 -0.96
C VAL A 184 37.42 17.06 -2.34
N ARG A 185 36.22 16.62 -2.72
CA ARG A 185 35.89 16.08 -4.04
C ARG A 185 34.77 16.90 -4.67
N GLU A 186 34.89 17.14 -5.96
CA GLU A 186 33.90 17.87 -6.74
C GLU A 186 32.79 16.90 -7.18
N ASP A 187 31.54 17.31 -7.01
CA ASP A 187 30.36 16.63 -7.54
C ASP A 187 30.07 17.20 -8.92
N LEU A 188 30.53 16.50 -9.96
CA LEU A 188 30.41 16.90 -11.36
C LEU A 188 29.16 16.27 -11.98
N SER A 189 28.39 17.07 -12.71
CA SER A 189 27.30 16.60 -13.55
C SER A 189 27.34 17.36 -14.86
N GLU A 190 27.50 16.64 -15.97
CA GLU A 190 27.64 17.23 -17.32
C GLU A 190 28.78 18.27 -17.38
N ASP A 191 29.93 17.94 -16.76
CA ASP A 191 31.11 18.82 -16.63
C ASP A 191 30.89 20.15 -15.88
N VAL A 192 29.74 20.32 -15.23
CA VAL A 192 29.44 21.43 -14.33
C VAL A 192 29.56 20.97 -12.88
N VAL A 193 30.33 21.72 -12.08
CA VAL A 193 30.43 21.48 -10.63
C VAL A 193 29.11 21.86 -9.97
N ARG A 194 28.38 20.87 -9.45
CA ARG A 194 27.12 21.08 -8.72
C ARG A 194 27.31 21.23 -7.21
N GLY A 195 28.48 20.86 -6.69
CA GLY A 195 28.84 21.02 -5.30
C GLY A 195 30.14 20.29 -4.93
N TYR A 196 30.42 20.26 -3.64
CA TYR A 196 31.63 19.69 -3.07
C TYR A 196 31.27 18.75 -1.92
N SER A 197 31.92 17.58 -1.91
CA SER A 197 31.89 16.66 -0.77
C SER A 197 33.22 16.70 -0.03
N ALA A 198 33.20 16.87 1.28
CA ALA A 198 34.43 16.97 2.07
C ALA A 198 34.26 16.40 3.49
N ARG A 199 35.38 16.13 4.15
CA ARG A 199 35.42 15.93 5.60
C ARG A 199 35.62 17.28 6.27
N LEU A 200 34.68 17.68 7.12
CA LEU A 200 34.73 18.92 7.90
C LEU A 200 34.91 18.61 9.38
N VAL A 201 35.58 19.52 10.07
CA VAL A 201 35.56 19.63 11.53
C VAL A 201 34.93 20.98 11.83
N VAL A 202 33.82 20.98 12.55
CA VAL A 202 33.01 22.18 12.82
C VAL A 202 32.87 22.42 14.31
N ALA A 203 32.85 23.69 14.73
CA ALA A 203 32.50 24.10 16.08
C ALA A 203 31.03 24.49 16.12
N VAL A 204 30.29 23.95 17.09
CA VAL A 204 28.88 24.27 17.27
C VAL A 204 28.71 25.20 18.48
N PRO A 205 28.06 26.37 18.31
CA PRO A 205 27.75 27.26 19.43
C PRO A 205 26.89 26.55 20.49
N GLY A 206 27.35 26.57 21.75
CA GLY A 206 26.67 25.88 22.85
C GLY A 206 26.75 24.35 22.79
N GLY A 207 27.63 23.81 21.96
CA GLY A 207 27.89 22.39 21.80
C GLY A 207 29.39 22.08 21.77
N PRO A 208 29.81 21.01 21.07
CA PRO A 208 31.22 20.64 20.98
C PRO A 208 32.03 21.62 20.12
N GLU A 209 33.22 21.98 20.61
CA GLU A 209 34.19 22.81 19.88
C GLU A 209 34.75 22.10 18.63
N ARG A 210 34.77 20.76 18.64
CA ARG A 210 35.22 19.94 17.52
C ARG A 210 34.22 18.82 17.26
N LEU A 211 33.40 18.99 16.23
CA LEU A 211 32.46 18.00 15.74
C LEU A 211 32.91 17.52 14.36
N VAL A 212 33.11 16.21 14.21
CA VAL A 212 33.53 15.63 12.92
C VAL A 212 32.32 15.37 12.03
N VAL A 213 32.32 15.98 10.85
CA VAL A 213 31.33 15.77 9.79
C VAL A 213 32.02 15.02 8.66
N LYS A 214 31.67 13.74 8.49
CA LYS A 214 32.13 12.93 7.36
C LYS A 214 31.16 13.12 6.20
N GLY A 215 31.69 13.34 4.99
CA GLY A 215 30.88 13.44 3.77
C GLY A 215 29.96 14.66 3.71
N ALA A 216 30.38 15.79 4.28
CA ALA A 216 29.63 17.03 4.21
C ALA A 216 29.45 17.47 2.75
N TYR A 217 28.22 17.82 2.36
CA TYR A 217 27.91 18.35 1.04
C TYR A 217 27.58 19.84 1.09
N THR A 218 28.35 20.66 0.36
CA THR A 218 28.16 22.12 0.23
C THR A 218 28.14 22.52 -1.25
N TYR A 219 27.39 23.56 -1.62
CA TYR A 219 27.39 24.09 -2.99
C TYR A 219 28.73 24.76 -3.31
N ASP A 220 29.25 25.55 -2.37
CA ASP A 220 30.54 26.21 -2.49
C ASP A 220 31.67 25.35 -1.93
N ARG A 221 32.89 25.60 -2.43
CA ARG A 221 34.08 24.90 -1.95
C ARG A 221 34.32 25.24 -0.47
N PRO A 222 34.29 24.26 0.45
CA PRO A 222 34.35 24.54 1.87
C PRO A 222 35.72 25.14 2.25
N ARG A 223 35.72 26.07 3.20
CA ARG A 223 36.92 26.75 3.72
C ARG A 223 36.87 26.84 5.25
N ALA A 224 38.03 26.94 5.89
CA ALA A 224 38.08 27.25 7.31
C ALA A 224 37.47 28.64 7.57
N GLY A 225 36.70 28.77 8.64
CA GLY A 225 35.91 29.96 8.98
C GLY A 225 34.54 30.04 8.31
N ALA A 226 34.20 29.14 7.38
CA ALA A 226 32.88 29.15 6.75
C ALA A 226 31.78 28.71 7.73
N GLU A 227 30.62 29.34 7.66
CA GLU A 227 29.43 28.90 8.39
C GLU A 227 28.65 27.88 7.57
N VAL A 228 28.26 26.78 8.22
CA VAL A 228 27.47 25.71 7.61
C VAL A 228 26.36 25.28 8.56
N ALA A 229 25.19 24.94 8.00
CA ALA A 229 24.14 24.32 8.79
C ALA A 229 24.50 22.85 9.07
N VAL A 230 24.55 22.45 10.34
CA VAL A 230 24.85 21.08 10.77
C VAL A 230 23.69 20.50 11.57
N LEU A 231 23.31 19.28 11.21
CA LEU A 231 22.45 18.42 12.00
C LEU A 231 23.34 17.60 12.95
N TRP A 232 23.12 17.71 14.26
CA TRP A 232 23.90 17.02 15.28
C TRP A 232 23.03 16.72 16.50
N ALA A 233 23.44 15.75 17.31
CA ALA A 233 22.70 15.34 18.51
C ALA A 233 23.41 15.84 19.79
N PRO A 234 22.78 16.74 20.59
CA PRO A 234 23.36 17.17 21.86
C PRO A 234 23.55 16.04 22.88
N SER A 235 22.71 15.00 22.81
CA SER A 235 22.78 13.85 23.72
C SER A 235 23.86 12.82 23.33
N ALA A 236 24.36 12.87 22.09
CA ALA A 236 25.32 11.92 21.53
C ALA A 236 26.27 12.61 20.51
N PRO A 237 27.12 13.55 20.95
CA PRO A 237 28.03 14.28 20.06
C PRO A 237 29.05 13.36 19.33
N GLU A 238 29.31 12.17 19.84
CA GLU A 238 30.16 11.14 19.24
C GLU A 238 29.65 10.60 17.90
N LEU A 239 28.34 10.72 17.61
CA LEU A 239 27.77 10.42 16.29
C LEU A 239 28.26 11.41 15.21
N GLY A 240 28.83 12.53 15.64
CA GLY A 240 29.33 13.62 14.81
C GLY A 240 28.20 14.46 14.22
N GLY A 241 28.48 15.18 13.13
CA GLY A 241 27.49 16.00 12.44
C GLY A 241 27.17 15.53 11.03
N TYR A 242 26.03 15.96 10.52
CA TYR A 242 25.57 15.78 9.15
C TYR A 242 25.31 17.15 8.51
N VAL A 243 25.96 17.40 7.37
CA VAL A 243 25.85 18.67 6.61
C VAL A 243 25.49 18.31 5.18
N HIS A 244 24.38 18.85 4.69
CA HIS A 244 23.93 18.60 3.32
C HIS A 244 23.06 19.74 2.80
N GLU A 245 23.62 20.65 1.99
CA GLU A 245 22.91 21.86 1.56
C GLU A 245 21.78 21.64 0.54
N ARG A 246 21.71 20.46 -0.10
CA ARG A 246 20.53 20.07 -0.90
C ARG A 246 19.34 19.55 -0.07
N LYS A 247 19.55 19.17 1.19
CA LYS A 247 18.51 18.54 2.03
C LYS A 247 18.04 19.52 3.10
N ASP A 248 16.74 19.53 3.39
CA ASP A 248 16.21 20.31 4.52
C ASP A 248 16.56 19.61 5.85
N LEU A 249 17.66 20.05 6.46
CA LEU A 249 18.13 19.51 7.75
C LEU A 249 17.08 19.68 8.87
N ARG A 250 16.22 20.69 8.82
CA ARG A 250 15.17 20.89 9.83
C ARG A 250 14.03 19.90 9.64
N ALA A 251 13.68 19.59 8.39
CA ALA A 251 12.75 18.50 8.10
C ALA A 251 13.31 17.15 8.56
N LEU A 252 14.61 16.91 8.33
CA LEU A 252 15.30 15.70 8.81
C LEU A 252 15.33 15.63 10.34
N ALA A 253 15.63 16.74 11.05
CA ALA A 253 15.63 16.78 12.51
C ALA A 253 14.23 16.56 13.11
N GLY A 254 13.21 17.17 12.50
CA GLY A 254 11.84 17.15 13.02
C GLY A 254 11.08 15.84 12.76
N GLY A 255 11.65 14.89 12.01
CA GLY A 255 10.96 13.66 11.62
C GLY A 255 9.62 13.92 10.92
N ARG A 256 9.50 15.07 10.22
CA ARG A 256 8.23 15.49 9.65
C ARG A 256 7.94 14.68 8.40
N TRP A 257 6.82 13.95 8.43
CA TRP A 257 6.29 13.21 7.29
C TRP A 257 6.15 14.14 6.07
N SER A 258 6.90 13.87 4.99
CA SER A 258 6.76 14.58 3.72
C SER A 258 6.66 13.60 2.56
N ALA A 259 5.56 13.67 1.81
CA ALA A 259 5.32 12.80 0.65
C ALA A 259 6.36 12.97 -0.47
N PHE A 260 6.87 14.19 -0.63
CA PHE A 260 7.90 14.55 -1.61
C PHE A 260 8.84 15.55 -0.93
N SER A 261 10.11 15.20 -0.79
CA SER A 261 11.11 16.11 -0.21
C SER A 261 11.35 17.31 -1.15
N GLY A 262 11.69 18.47 -0.61
CA GLY A 262 11.91 19.69 -1.42
C GLY A 262 13.16 19.69 -2.33
N GLY A 263 13.86 18.55 -2.45
CA GLY A 263 15.10 18.41 -3.23
C GLY A 263 14.90 17.71 -4.58
N GLY A 264 15.99 17.49 -5.32
CA GLY A 264 15.98 16.82 -6.63
C GLY A 264 15.30 15.45 -6.60
N ASP A 265 15.62 14.64 -5.59
CA ASP A 265 15.06 13.29 -5.41
C ASP A 265 13.53 13.30 -5.20
N GLY A 266 12.99 14.35 -4.57
CA GLY A 266 11.54 14.50 -4.36
C GLY A 266 10.78 14.89 -5.63
N ARG A 267 11.41 15.64 -6.54
CA ARG A 267 10.84 15.94 -7.86
C ARG A 267 10.77 14.67 -8.71
N ASP A 268 11.82 13.87 -8.71
CA ASP A 268 11.86 12.62 -9.48
C ASP A 268 10.86 11.60 -8.93
N ALA A 269 10.74 11.51 -7.60
CA ALA A 269 9.70 10.72 -6.94
C ALA A 269 8.28 11.19 -7.31
N LEU A 270 8.03 12.51 -7.36
CA LEU A 270 6.74 13.06 -7.79
C LEU A 270 6.42 12.71 -9.24
N VAL A 271 7.39 12.86 -10.16
CA VAL A 271 7.21 12.52 -11.58
C VAL A 271 6.91 11.04 -11.73
N ALA A 272 7.66 10.17 -11.06
CA ALA A 272 7.43 8.74 -11.09
C ALA A 272 6.05 8.36 -10.52
N PHE A 273 5.64 8.99 -9.42
CA PHE A 273 4.30 8.81 -8.85
C PHE A 273 3.20 9.18 -9.84
N VAL A 274 3.31 10.36 -10.48
CA VAL A 274 2.34 10.82 -11.48
C VAL A 274 2.28 9.86 -12.66
N LEU A 275 3.43 9.41 -13.18
CA LEU A 275 3.48 8.50 -14.33
C LEU A 275 2.81 7.16 -14.02
N VAL A 276 3.10 6.58 -12.84
CA VAL A 276 2.48 5.33 -12.40
C VAL A 276 0.98 5.50 -12.15
N MET A 277 0.55 6.63 -11.58
CA MET A 277 -0.87 6.97 -11.43
C MET A 277 -1.60 7.05 -12.77
N VAL A 278 -0.99 7.69 -13.78
CA VAL A 278 -1.56 7.76 -15.13
C VAL A 278 -1.72 6.37 -15.74
N ILE A 279 -0.70 5.50 -15.62
CA ILE A 279 -0.79 4.11 -16.07
C ILE A 279 -1.92 3.37 -15.34
N GLY A 280 -2.01 3.54 -14.02
CA GLY A 280 -3.09 2.97 -13.20
C GLY A 280 -4.47 3.42 -13.64
N CYS A 281 -4.65 4.72 -13.96
CA CYS A 281 -5.89 5.27 -14.50
C CYS A 281 -6.25 4.70 -15.87
N VAL A 282 -5.26 4.54 -16.76
CA VAL A 282 -5.47 3.93 -18.09
C VAL A 282 -5.89 2.47 -17.94
N LEU A 283 -5.21 1.69 -17.10
CA LEU A 283 -5.58 0.30 -16.81
C LEU A 283 -6.97 0.23 -16.16
N ALA A 284 -7.29 1.15 -15.24
CA ALA A 284 -8.61 1.25 -14.64
C ALA A 284 -9.69 1.45 -15.70
N ALA A 285 -9.48 2.37 -16.65
CA ALA A 285 -10.41 2.59 -17.75
C ALA A 285 -10.54 1.34 -18.62
N VAL A 286 -9.43 0.75 -19.08
CA VAL A 286 -9.45 -0.47 -19.90
C VAL A 286 -10.25 -1.57 -19.21
N PHE A 287 -9.86 -2.01 -18.02
CA PHE A 287 -10.52 -3.13 -17.34
C PHE A 287 -11.94 -2.83 -16.83
N THR A 288 -12.30 -1.56 -16.65
CA THR A 288 -13.67 -1.17 -16.29
C THR A 288 -14.61 -1.24 -17.49
N PHE A 289 -14.10 -0.91 -18.69
CA PHE A 289 -14.93 -0.78 -19.88
C PHE A 289 -14.85 -1.97 -20.84
N THR A 290 -13.77 -2.77 -20.81
CA THR A 290 -13.61 -3.95 -21.69
C THR A 290 -14.04 -5.27 -21.07
N ALA A 291 -14.02 -5.41 -19.74
CA ALA A 291 -14.41 -6.67 -19.09
C ALA A 291 -15.92 -6.73 -18.82
N GLY A 292 -16.53 -7.87 -19.17
CA GLY A 292 -17.92 -8.16 -18.87
C GLY A 292 -18.20 -8.10 -17.35
N PRO A 293 -19.26 -7.40 -16.90
CA PRO A 293 -19.58 -7.27 -15.47
C PRO A 293 -19.88 -8.63 -14.82
N GLY A 294 -20.37 -9.60 -15.59
CA GLY A 294 -20.56 -10.99 -15.14
C GLY A 294 -19.24 -11.68 -14.82
N ALA A 295 -18.24 -11.56 -15.69
CA ALA A 295 -16.92 -12.16 -15.50
C ALA A 295 -16.18 -11.57 -14.30
N LEU A 296 -16.21 -10.23 -14.13
CA LEU A 296 -15.64 -9.54 -12.96
C LEU A 296 -16.28 -9.99 -11.63
N GLN A 297 -17.59 -10.25 -11.64
CA GLN A 297 -18.29 -10.75 -10.47
C GLN A 297 -17.92 -12.23 -10.20
N ARG A 298 -17.82 -13.08 -11.23
CA ARG A 298 -17.38 -14.48 -11.08
C ARG A 298 -15.99 -14.57 -10.42
N VAL A 299 -15.04 -13.76 -10.88
CA VAL A 299 -13.67 -13.72 -10.32
C VAL A 299 -13.66 -13.27 -8.85
N ALA A 300 -14.49 -12.29 -8.49
CA ALA A 300 -14.52 -11.74 -7.13
C ALA A 300 -15.08 -12.71 -6.08
N TRP A 301 -15.88 -13.69 -6.51
CA TRP A 301 -16.50 -14.71 -5.68
C TRP A 301 -15.88 -16.10 -5.86
N SER A 302 -14.91 -16.27 -6.77
CA SER A 302 -14.22 -17.54 -6.97
C SER A 302 -13.30 -17.86 -5.79
N PRO A 303 -13.55 -18.95 -5.02
CA PRO A 303 -12.70 -19.30 -3.89
C PRO A 303 -11.27 -19.62 -4.32
N GLY A 304 -11.09 -20.24 -5.49
CA GLY A 304 -9.76 -20.59 -6.03
C GLY A 304 -8.93 -19.34 -6.33
N VAL A 305 -9.49 -18.39 -7.08
CA VAL A 305 -8.78 -17.14 -7.43
C VAL A 305 -8.49 -16.33 -6.17
N GLN A 306 -9.43 -16.26 -5.22
CA GLN A 306 -9.22 -15.53 -3.98
C GLN A 306 -8.18 -16.22 -3.08
N THR A 307 -8.04 -17.55 -3.14
CA THR A 307 -6.98 -18.28 -2.43
C THR A 307 -5.61 -17.89 -2.95
N VAL A 308 -5.43 -17.88 -4.28
CA VAL A 308 -4.17 -17.45 -4.91
C VAL A 308 -3.86 -16.00 -4.53
N ARG A 309 -4.84 -15.09 -4.64
CA ARG A 309 -4.67 -13.68 -4.25
C ARG A 309 -4.33 -13.51 -2.76
N GLY A 310 -5.01 -14.24 -1.88
CA GLY A 310 -4.75 -14.20 -0.44
C GLY A 310 -3.36 -14.70 -0.09
N ALA A 311 -2.94 -15.83 -0.69
CA ALA A 311 -1.59 -16.36 -0.52
C ALA A 311 -0.50 -15.37 -0.97
N LEU A 312 -0.71 -14.71 -2.13
CA LEU A 312 0.22 -13.70 -2.61
C LEU A 312 0.28 -12.46 -1.70
N ILE A 313 -0.85 -11.96 -1.22
CA ILE A 313 -0.88 -10.82 -0.27
C ILE A 313 -0.12 -11.16 1.01
N VAL A 314 -0.34 -12.36 1.56
CA VAL A 314 0.38 -12.84 2.75
C VAL A 314 1.87 -12.99 2.47
N ALA A 315 2.25 -13.58 1.33
CA ALA A 315 3.65 -13.76 0.94
C ALA A 315 4.37 -12.42 0.78
N VAL A 316 3.73 -11.43 0.12
CA VAL A 316 4.26 -10.06 0.00
C VAL A 316 4.41 -9.42 1.38
N PHE A 317 3.39 -9.49 2.24
CA PHE A 317 3.47 -8.93 3.58
C PHE A 317 4.61 -9.55 4.40
N LEU A 318 4.77 -10.87 4.36
CA LEU A 318 5.84 -11.57 5.07
C LEU A 318 7.22 -11.24 4.50
N GLY A 319 7.36 -11.13 3.18
CA GLY A 319 8.62 -10.75 2.54
C GLY A 319 9.04 -9.31 2.84
N TRP A 320 8.08 -8.41 3.01
CA TRP A 320 8.34 -7.00 3.39
C TRP A 320 8.57 -6.82 4.89
N ARG A 321 8.17 -7.78 5.73
CA ARG A 321 8.23 -7.64 7.20
C ARG A 321 9.63 -7.28 7.75
N PRO A 322 10.75 -7.90 7.31
CA PRO A 322 12.09 -7.54 7.81
C PRO A 322 12.44 -6.08 7.53
N LEU A 323 12.20 -5.64 6.28
CA LEU A 323 12.39 -4.23 5.87
C LEU A 323 11.57 -3.27 6.72
N LEU A 324 10.31 -3.61 6.99
CA LEU A 324 9.40 -2.79 7.78
C LEU A 324 9.80 -2.73 9.27
N LEU A 325 10.42 -3.79 9.80
CA LEU A 325 10.96 -3.85 11.17
C LEU A 325 12.33 -3.16 11.29
N GLY A 326 12.99 -2.86 10.17
CA GLY A 326 14.35 -2.33 10.16
C GLY A 326 15.44 -3.38 10.36
N ASP A 327 15.07 -4.65 10.29
CA ASP A 327 16.04 -5.73 10.19
C ASP A 327 16.67 -5.64 8.79
N GLY A 328 18.00 -5.69 8.70
CA GLY A 328 18.71 -5.61 7.42
C GLY A 328 18.19 -6.65 6.45
N ALA A 329 17.63 -6.21 5.32
CA ALA A 329 17.07 -7.12 4.34
C ALA A 329 18.19 -7.86 3.62
N SER A 330 18.07 -9.17 3.57
CA SER A 330 18.93 -9.99 2.73
C SER A 330 18.54 -9.81 1.25
N LEU A 331 19.51 -9.94 0.33
CA LEU A 331 19.28 -9.91 -1.12
C LEU A 331 18.06 -10.76 -1.59
N PRO A 332 17.83 -11.97 -1.05
CA PRO A 332 16.63 -12.75 -1.34
C PRO A 332 15.34 -12.05 -0.94
N GLU A 333 15.29 -11.33 0.18
CA GLU A 333 14.11 -10.61 0.67
C GLU A 333 13.82 -9.37 -0.19
N GLU A 334 14.84 -8.66 -0.66
CA GLU A 334 14.66 -7.54 -1.60
C GLU A 334 14.10 -8.01 -2.95
N VAL A 335 14.64 -9.13 -3.48
CA VAL A 335 14.13 -9.76 -4.70
C VAL A 335 12.71 -10.29 -4.49
N PHE A 336 12.39 -10.83 -3.31
CA PHE A 336 11.04 -11.29 -2.99
C PHE A 336 10.05 -10.11 -2.82
N ALA A 337 10.51 -9.00 -2.24
CA ALA A 337 9.73 -7.80 -2.04
C ALA A 337 9.38 -7.12 -3.37
N GLY A 338 10.37 -6.92 -4.24
CA GLY A 338 10.18 -6.35 -5.59
C GLY A 338 9.50 -7.32 -6.55
N GLY A 339 9.95 -8.57 -6.57
CA GLY A 339 9.39 -9.63 -7.44
C GLY A 339 7.97 -10.02 -7.04
N GLY A 340 7.65 -10.04 -5.74
CA GLY A 340 6.30 -10.32 -5.24
C GLY A 340 5.29 -9.26 -5.64
N PHE A 341 5.70 -7.98 -5.69
CA PHE A 341 4.84 -6.90 -6.18
C PHE A 341 4.53 -7.06 -7.68
N ILE A 342 5.57 -7.31 -8.49
CA ILE A 342 5.42 -7.57 -9.93
C ILE A 342 4.54 -8.80 -10.16
N LEU A 343 4.73 -9.86 -9.37
CA LEU A 343 3.93 -11.08 -9.46
C LEU A 343 2.45 -10.81 -9.13
N VAL A 344 2.17 -10.04 -8.08
CA VAL A 344 0.78 -9.62 -7.75
C VAL A 344 0.17 -8.82 -8.89
N LEU A 345 0.92 -7.86 -9.45
CA LEU A 345 0.48 -7.05 -10.58
C LEU A 345 0.17 -7.93 -11.79
N LEU A 346 1.09 -8.82 -12.16
CA LEU A 346 0.93 -9.74 -13.29
C LEU A 346 -0.27 -10.67 -13.08
N VAL A 347 -0.43 -11.26 -11.91
CA VAL A 347 -1.60 -12.09 -11.59
C VAL A 347 -2.89 -11.27 -11.71
N TYR A 348 -2.89 -10.01 -11.26
CA TYR A 348 -4.05 -9.14 -11.38
C TYR A 348 -4.37 -8.81 -12.84
N VAL A 349 -3.35 -8.53 -13.65
CA VAL A 349 -3.48 -8.28 -15.11
C VAL A 349 -3.97 -9.54 -15.82
N PHE A 350 -3.30 -10.69 -15.66
CA PHE A 350 -3.68 -11.94 -16.32
C PHE A 350 -5.07 -12.43 -15.93
N THR A 351 -5.44 -12.34 -14.64
CA THR A 351 -6.80 -12.70 -14.21
C THR A 351 -7.87 -11.74 -14.71
N SER A 352 -7.49 -10.51 -15.11
CA SER A 352 -8.43 -9.54 -15.69
C SER A 352 -8.48 -9.63 -17.22
N VAL A 353 -7.36 -9.94 -17.90
CA VAL A 353 -7.32 -10.17 -19.36
C VAL A 353 -8.10 -11.42 -19.74
N GLY A 354 -8.01 -12.50 -18.94
CA GLY A 354 -8.81 -13.71 -19.16
C GLY A 354 -10.32 -13.48 -19.10
N THR A 355 -10.79 -12.34 -18.58
CA THR A 355 -12.22 -11.98 -18.56
C THR A 355 -12.69 -11.16 -19.76
N ILE A 356 -11.79 -10.73 -20.64
CA ILE A 356 -12.10 -9.90 -21.81
C ILE A 356 -12.52 -10.77 -23.02
N GLY A 357 -12.17 -12.07 -23.03
CA GLY A 357 -12.49 -12.99 -24.14
C GLY A 357 -13.72 -13.89 -23.93
N ASP A 358 -14.47 -13.69 -22.85
CA ASP A 358 -15.58 -14.58 -22.42
C ASP A 358 -16.97 -14.06 -22.85
N ASP A 359 -17.04 -12.95 -23.60
CA ASP A 359 -18.29 -12.27 -24.00
C ASP A 359 -18.67 -12.50 -25.49
N ASP A 360 -18.02 -13.43 -26.19
CA ASP A 360 -18.44 -13.91 -27.54
C ASP A 360 -19.17 -15.27 -27.48
#